data_AF-A0A976LJ47-F1
#
_entry.id   AF-A0A976LJ47-F1
#
_cell.length_a   1.000
_cell.length_b   1.000
_cell.length_c   1.000
_cell.angle_alpha   90.00
_cell.angle_beta   90.00
_cell.angle_gamma   90.00
#
_symmetry.space_group_name_H-M   'P 1'
#
loop_
_entity.id
_entity.type
_entity.pdbx_description
1 polymer ?
#
loop_
_entity_poly.entity_id
_entity_poly.type
_entity_poly.pdbx_seq_one_letter_code
_entity_poly.pdbx_strand_id
1 'polypeptide(L)'
;MKKLVTICAMVIFVMAMSAGATTINYTVSGWGATQYPGPVTPPEGSPWGPDGYPGDTVELKTYTGTLDLTPGTYELKINTLCWKVDYTYAGTDTQWDYPDHWGQPSFDIDAARGMSIGTAVGSLSQAGLLVVTWYNDDLSFAIGSTTSFTVEGYRVDVTPLGLAPETNIFPAGGHPWVQPERDVIARFDVTPEPATLCLLGLGGLGLLRRKRRA
;
A
#
# COMPACT_ATOMS: atom_id res chain seq x y z
N MET A 1 -3.89 55.80 -20.05
CA MET A 1 -4.48 54.85 -19.06
C MET A 1 -4.76 53.44 -19.59
N LYS A 2 -4.90 53.19 -20.91
CA LYS A 2 -5.16 51.83 -21.45
C LYS A 2 -4.05 50.78 -21.26
N LYS A 3 -2.80 51.18 -21.02
CA LYS A 3 -1.65 50.26 -20.86
C LYS A 3 -1.56 49.61 -19.46
N LEU A 4 -2.19 50.17 -18.43
CA LEU A 4 -2.13 49.62 -17.06
C LEU A 4 -3.04 48.38 -16.88
N VAL A 5 -4.17 48.32 -17.60
CA VAL A 5 -5.17 47.24 -17.46
C VAL A 5 -4.68 45.92 -18.08
N THR A 6 -3.87 46.00 -19.14
CA THR A 6 -3.34 44.83 -19.84
C THR A 6 -2.29 44.07 -19.02
N ILE A 7 -1.52 44.77 -18.17
CA ILE A 7 -0.47 44.17 -17.34
C ILE A 7 -1.09 43.35 -16.19
N CYS A 8 -2.13 43.86 -15.52
CA CYS A 8 -2.81 43.12 -14.43
C CYS A 8 -3.48 41.82 -14.91
N ALA A 9 -4.05 41.78 -16.12
CA ALA A 9 -4.71 40.58 -16.64
C ALA A 9 -3.71 39.46 -17.01
N MET A 10 -2.50 39.83 -17.47
CA MET A 10 -1.44 38.86 -17.75
C MET A 10 -0.85 38.27 -16.47
N VAL A 11 -0.72 39.06 -15.39
CA VAL A 11 -0.21 38.57 -14.10
C VAL A 11 -1.16 37.55 -13.45
N ILE A 12 -2.48 37.74 -13.55
CA ILE A 12 -3.46 36.78 -13.01
C ILE A 12 -3.47 35.47 -13.80
N PHE A 13 -3.28 35.52 -15.12
CA PHE A 13 -3.20 34.31 -15.95
C PHE A 13 -1.88 33.54 -15.72
N VAL A 14 -0.77 34.26 -15.51
CA VAL A 14 0.52 33.63 -15.16
C VAL A 14 0.50 33.05 -13.75
N MET A 15 -0.16 33.69 -12.78
CA MET A 15 -0.33 33.14 -11.43
C MET A 15 -1.29 31.94 -11.38
N ALA A 16 -2.29 31.88 -12.26
CA ALA A 16 -3.17 30.70 -12.39
C ALA A 16 -2.48 29.51 -13.09
N MET A 17 -1.40 29.74 -13.84
CA MET A 17 -0.63 28.69 -14.51
C MET A 17 0.68 28.33 -13.78
N SER A 18 1.06 29.08 -12.75
CA SER A 18 2.15 28.74 -11.83
C SER A 18 1.64 28.17 -10.52
N ALA A 19 0.60 27.33 -10.56
CA ALA A 19 0.40 26.36 -9.49
C ALA A 19 1.61 25.41 -9.57
N GLY A 20 2.70 25.77 -8.89
CA GLY A 20 3.87 24.92 -8.80
C GLY A 20 3.42 23.54 -8.37
N ALA A 21 3.94 22.50 -9.04
CA ALA A 21 3.72 21.12 -8.66
C ALA A 21 3.87 21.03 -7.14
N THR A 22 2.74 20.87 -6.46
CA THR A 22 2.75 20.94 -5.00
C THR A 22 3.07 19.54 -4.55
N THR A 23 4.33 19.33 -4.17
CA THR A 23 4.73 18.08 -3.54
C THR A 23 4.12 18.04 -2.15
N ILE A 24 3.40 16.97 -1.84
CA ILE A 24 2.80 16.77 -0.51
C ILE A 24 3.31 15.50 0.14
N ASN A 25 3.47 15.53 1.47
CA ASN A 25 3.83 14.33 2.22
C ASN A 25 2.61 13.42 2.37
N TYR A 26 2.84 12.12 2.34
CA TYR A 26 1.89 11.12 2.77
C TYR A 26 2.53 10.14 3.75
N THR A 27 1.72 9.60 4.65
CA THR A 27 2.12 8.55 5.58
C THR A 27 1.10 7.43 5.51
N VAL A 28 1.57 6.19 5.47
CA VAL A 28 0.72 5.01 5.59
C VAL A 28 1.19 4.24 6.81
N SER A 29 0.27 4.00 7.74
CA SER A 29 0.58 3.30 8.96
C SER A 29 0.97 1.86 8.66
N GLY A 30 1.95 1.37 9.40
CA GLY A 30 2.16 -0.04 9.56
C GLY A 30 1.18 -0.67 10.55
N TRP A 31 1.28 -1.97 10.70
CA TRP A 31 0.82 -2.69 11.88
C TRP A 31 2.00 -3.50 12.40
N GLY A 32 2.19 -3.52 13.71
CA GLY A 32 3.31 -4.22 14.35
C GLY A 32 3.25 -5.72 14.07
N ALA A 33 4.34 -6.42 14.37
CA ALA A 33 4.44 -7.87 14.20
C ALA A 33 3.19 -8.62 14.66
N THR A 34 2.53 -9.32 13.75
CA THR A 34 1.48 -10.30 14.06
C THR A 34 2.02 -11.69 13.82
N GLN A 35 1.86 -12.52 14.84
CA GLN A 35 2.21 -13.92 14.77
C GLN A 35 1.02 -14.71 14.25
N TYR A 36 1.23 -15.47 13.19
CA TYR A 36 0.28 -16.43 12.63
C TYR A 36 0.64 -17.78 13.22
N PRO A 37 -0.14 -18.31 14.19
CA PRO A 37 0.21 -19.57 14.82
C PRO A 37 0.21 -20.68 13.76
N GLY A 38 1.18 -21.60 13.83
CA GLY A 38 1.03 -22.88 13.17
C GLY A 38 -0.26 -23.55 13.67
N PRO A 39 -1.04 -24.21 12.81
CA PRO A 39 -2.42 -24.64 13.12
C PRO A 39 -2.51 -25.84 14.09
N VAL A 40 -1.42 -26.31 14.70
CA VAL A 40 -1.44 -27.56 15.46
C VAL A 40 -0.76 -27.38 16.80
N THR A 41 -1.47 -27.72 17.89
CA THR A 41 -0.78 -28.14 19.11
C THR A 41 -0.01 -29.40 18.74
N PRO A 42 1.33 -29.33 18.68
CA PRO A 42 2.14 -30.46 18.23
C PRO A 42 1.83 -31.71 19.07
N PRO A 43 1.92 -32.91 18.49
CA PRO A 43 1.80 -34.13 19.29
C PRO A 43 2.81 -34.18 20.43
N GLU A 44 2.42 -34.84 21.52
CA GLU A 44 3.26 -34.97 22.70
C GLU A 44 4.61 -35.62 22.33
N GLY A 45 5.72 -34.95 22.63
CA GLY A 45 7.07 -35.42 22.32
C GLY A 45 7.66 -34.92 20.99
N SER A 46 6.94 -34.10 20.21
CA SER A 46 7.55 -33.47 19.03
C SER A 46 8.74 -32.60 19.44
N PRO A 47 9.85 -32.60 18.68
CA PRO A 47 11.02 -31.79 19.00
C PRO A 47 10.64 -30.30 18.96
N TRP A 48 10.68 -29.65 20.11
CA TRP A 48 10.56 -28.20 20.27
C TRP A 48 11.95 -27.64 20.61
N GLY A 49 12.33 -26.54 19.96
CA GLY A 49 13.41 -25.71 20.47
C GLY A 49 12.99 -25.03 21.78
N PRO A 50 13.92 -24.46 22.56
CA PRO A 50 13.60 -23.75 23.81
C PRO A 50 12.53 -22.65 23.69
N ASP A 51 12.17 -22.24 22.47
CA ASP A 51 11.21 -21.18 22.14
C ASP A 51 9.84 -21.68 21.61
N GLY A 52 9.53 -22.98 21.67
CA GLY A 52 8.23 -23.55 21.27
C GLY A 52 8.06 -23.79 19.75
N TYR A 53 6.82 -23.78 19.23
CA TYR A 53 6.51 -23.74 17.79
C TYR A 53 6.16 -22.31 17.38
N PRO A 54 7.16 -21.50 17.03
CA PRO A 54 6.91 -20.13 16.64
C PRO A 54 6.32 -20.15 15.24
N GLY A 55 5.04 -19.81 15.09
CA GLY A 55 4.45 -19.57 13.76
C GLY A 55 4.98 -18.28 13.14
N ASP A 56 4.79 -18.12 11.83
CA ASP A 56 5.28 -16.98 11.05
C ASP A 56 4.91 -15.64 11.65
N THR A 57 5.87 -14.72 11.61
CA THR A 57 5.63 -13.33 11.98
C THR A 57 5.61 -12.47 10.74
N VAL A 58 4.47 -11.82 10.49
CA VAL A 58 4.32 -10.84 9.41
C VAL A 58 4.17 -9.46 10.03
N GLU A 59 4.82 -8.46 9.45
CA GLU A 59 4.77 -7.07 9.87
C GLU A 59 4.68 -6.18 8.62
N LEU A 60 3.84 -5.15 8.67
CA LEU A 60 3.95 -4.02 7.75
C LEU A 60 4.53 -2.84 8.52
N LYS A 61 5.70 -2.36 8.14
CA LYS A 61 6.30 -1.15 8.71
C LYS A 61 5.67 0.10 8.12
N THR A 62 5.49 1.12 8.96
CA THR A 62 5.05 2.46 8.56
C THR A 62 5.99 3.04 7.51
N TYR A 63 5.43 3.71 6.52
CA TYR A 63 6.20 4.44 5.52
C TYR A 63 5.68 5.87 5.37
N THR A 64 6.61 6.80 5.14
CA THR A 64 6.33 8.19 4.81
C THR A 64 7.05 8.52 3.52
N GLY A 65 6.33 9.11 2.57
CA GLY A 65 6.85 9.50 1.26
C GLY A 65 6.31 10.85 0.81
N THR A 66 6.64 11.20 -0.43
CA THR A 66 6.18 12.42 -1.10
C THR A 66 5.42 12.09 -2.36
N LEU A 67 4.35 12.83 -2.63
CA LEU A 67 3.51 12.73 -3.82
C LEU A 67 3.57 14.06 -4.57
N ASP A 68 3.87 13.99 -5.88
CA ASP A 68 3.69 15.10 -6.80
C ASP A 68 2.20 15.19 -7.19
N LEU A 69 1.57 16.34 -6.93
CA LEU A 69 0.17 16.58 -7.29
C LEU A 69 -0.04 16.97 -8.76
N THR A 70 0.99 16.88 -9.60
CA THR A 70 0.82 16.96 -11.05
C THR A 70 -0.16 15.86 -11.50
N PRO A 71 -1.18 16.17 -12.33
CA PRO A 71 -2.12 15.15 -12.79
C PRO A 71 -1.42 14.01 -13.52
N GLY A 72 -1.69 12.77 -13.11
CA GLY A 72 -0.99 11.60 -13.61
C GLY A 72 -1.24 10.36 -12.76
N THR A 73 -0.57 9.27 -13.15
CA THR A 73 -0.59 8.00 -12.43
C THR A 73 0.82 7.72 -11.91
N TYR A 74 0.92 7.38 -10.63
CA TYR A 74 2.19 7.11 -9.95
C TYR A 74 2.13 5.77 -9.23
N GLU A 75 3.21 4.99 -9.28
CA GLU A 75 3.37 3.79 -8.45
C GLU A 75 4.33 4.11 -7.33
N LEU A 76 3.83 4.18 -6.10
CA LEU A 76 4.58 4.63 -4.94
C LEU A 76 4.53 3.60 -3.82
N LYS A 77 5.62 3.52 -3.06
CA LYS A 77 5.71 2.71 -1.86
C LYS A 77 4.70 3.19 -0.81
N ILE A 78 4.03 2.25 -0.17
CA ILE A 78 3.10 2.53 0.92
C ILE A 78 3.46 1.81 2.20
N ASN A 79 4.17 0.69 2.19
CA ASN A 79 4.71 0.06 3.40
C ASN A 79 5.97 -0.71 3.06
N THR A 80 6.70 -1.14 4.09
CA THR A 80 7.67 -2.23 3.98
C THR A 80 7.08 -3.49 4.60
N LEU A 81 6.99 -4.58 3.86
CA LEU A 81 6.68 -5.90 4.37
C LEU A 81 7.94 -6.53 4.98
N CYS A 82 7.83 -6.96 6.23
CA CYS A 82 8.81 -7.79 6.91
C CYS A 82 8.14 -9.11 7.26
N TRP A 83 8.68 -10.21 6.73
CA TRP A 83 8.18 -11.54 7.00
C TRP A 83 9.31 -12.39 7.56
N LYS A 84 9.10 -12.87 8.77
CA LYS A 84 9.99 -13.80 9.45
C LYS A 84 9.27 -15.14 9.52
N VAL A 85 9.84 -16.11 8.82
CA VAL A 85 9.42 -17.49 8.94
C VAL A 85 10.05 -18.04 10.19
N ASP A 86 9.20 -18.40 11.13
CA ASP A 86 9.56 -19.10 12.32
C ASP A 86 8.97 -20.52 12.20
N TYR A 87 9.72 -21.53 12.67
CA TYR A 87 9.50 -22.95 12.36
C TYR A 87 8.03 -23.43 12.50
N THR A 88 7.36 -23.61 11.36
CA THR A 88 6.02 -24.22 11.29
C THR A 88 6.16 -25.71 10.99
N TYR A 89 6.38 -26.53 12.03
CA TYR A 89 6.18 -27.97 11.87
C TYR A 89 4.69 -28.26 11.97
N ALA A 90 4.12 -28.86 10.96
CA ALA A 90 2.75 -29.36 10.98
C ALA A 90 2.71 -30.90 10.78
N GLY A 91 3.51 -31.68 11.50
CA GLY A 91 3.41 -33.15 11.40
C GLY A 91 3.99 -33.91 12.60
N THR A 92 4.22 -35.21 12.41
CA THR A 92 4.95 -36.08 13.34
C THR A 92 5.98 -36.87 12.55
N ASP A 93 7.10 -37.23 13.19
CA ASP A 93 8.21 -38.00 12.60
C ASP A 93 7.79 -39.33 11.93
N THR A 94 6.58 -39.82 12.22
CA THR A 94 6.03 -41.09 11.75
C THR A 94 5.17 -40.99 10.48
N GLN A 95 4.96 -39.81 9.89
CA GLN A 95 4.03 -39.60 8.76
C GLN A 95 4.64 -38.91 7.53
N TRP A 96 5.95 -39.06 7.31
CA TRP A 96 6.65 -38.45 6.17
C TRP A 96 6.18 -38.96 4.79
N ASP A 97 5.53 -40.13 4.72
CA ASP A 97 5.20 -40.84 3.47
C ASP A 97 3.70 -40.79 3.10
N TYR A 98 2.91 -39.94 3.78
CA TYR A 98 1.47 -39.82 3.51
C TYR A 98 1.12 -38.41 2.99
N PRO A 99 0.83 -38.25 1.69
CA PRO A 99 0.58 -36.95 1.06
C PRO A 99 -0.68 -36.22 1.55
N ASP A 100 -1.56 -36.89 2.30
CA ASP A 100 -2.91 -36.39 2.65
C ASP A 100 -3.11 -36.08 4.15
N HIS A 101 -2.05 -36.08 4.97
CA HIS A 101 -2.18 -35.93 6.44
C HIS A 101 -1.69 -34.58 7.00
N TRP A 102 -1.05 -33.74 6.19
CA TRP A 102 -0.83 -32.33 6.52
C TRP A 102 -1.99 -31.54 5.93
N GLY A 103 -2.88 -31.01 6.78
CA GLY A 103 -3.73 -29.92 6.31
C GLY A 103 -2.78 -28.78 5.91
N GLN A 104 -2.83 -28.31 4.68
CA GLN A 104 -2.12 -27.09 4.26
C GLN A 104 -2.81 -25.92 4.95
N PRO A 105 -2.32 -25.38 6.09
CA PRO A 105 -3.00 -24.25 6.67
C PRO A 105 -2.91 -23.06 5.74
N SER A 106 -4.02 -22.35 5.72
CA SER A 106 -4.15 -21.07 5.06
C SER A 106 -4.66 -20.08 6.08
N PHE A 107 -3.98 -18.95 6.22
CA PHE A 107 -4.37 -17.86 7.08
C PHE A 107 -4.71 -16.65 6.22
N ASP A 108 -5.95 -16.19 6.34
CA ASP A 108 -6.34 -14.90 5.78
C ASP A 108 -5.65 -13.78 6.56
N ILE A 109 -5.06 -12.85 5.83
CA ILE A 109 -4.42 -11.65 6.37
C ILE A 109 -5.25 -10.44 5.98
N ASP A 110 -5.72 -9.68 6.96
CA ASP A 110 -6.30 -8.36 6.72
C ASP A 110 -5.23 -7.29 6.87
N ALA A 111 -4.74 -6.77 5.74
CA ALA A 111 -3.75 -5.70 5.72
C ALA A 111 -4.40 -4.29 5.73
N ALA A 112 -5.45 -4.11 6.53
CA ALA A 112 -6.04 -2.79 6.77
C ALA A 112 -5.05 -1.83 7.43
N ARG A 113 -4.98 -0.58 6.94
CA ARG A 113 -4.04 0.44 7.41
C ARG A 113 -4.56 1.86 7.23
N GLY A 114 -4.20 2.75 8.14
CA GLY A 114 -4.48 4.17 8.02
C GLY A 114 -3.55 4.84 7.00
N MET A 115 -4.04 5.86 6.32
CA MET A 115 -3.27 6.69 5.41
C MET A 115 -3.61 8.16 5.62
N SER A 116 -2.59 9.01 5.60
CA SER A 116 -2.72 10.46 5.51
C SER A 116 -2.01 10.98 4.26
N ILE A 117 -2.62 11.94 3.56
CA ILE A 117 -2.03 12.68 2.44
C ILE A 117 -2.29 14.16 2.72
N GLY A 118 -1.24 14.89 3.11
CA GLY A 118 -1.41 16.24 3.66
C GLY A 118 -2.29 16.23 4.91
N THR A 119 -3.44 16.90 4.83
CA THR A 119 -4.45 16.94 5.90
C THR A 119 -5.58 15.91 5.74
N ALA A 120 -5.68 15.26 4.58
CA ALA A 120 -6.68 14.24 4.34
C ALA A 120 -6.28 12.92 5.01
N VAL A 121 -7.24 12.23 5.61
CA VAL A 121 -7.06 10.94 6.29
C VAL A 121 -8.07 9.92 5.77
N GLY A 122 -7.66 8.65 5.72
CA GLY A 122 -8.47 7.55 5.24
C GLY A 122 -7.85 6.20 5.59
N SER A 123 -8.41 5.12 5.05
CA SER A 123 -7.90 3.78 5.22
C SER A 123 -7.65 3.10 3.87
N LEU A 124 -6.64 2.25 3.83
CA LEU A 124 -6.40 1.30 2.76
C LEU A 124 -6.76 -0.09 3.29
N SER A 125 -7.33 -0.93 2.43
CA SER A 125 -7.62 -2.33 2.74
C SER A 125 -7.07 -3.23 1.65
N GLN A 126 -6.54 -4.38 2.05
CA GLN A 126 -5.94 -5.35 1.14
C GLN A 126 -6.02 -6.73 1.80
N ALA A 127 -6.62 -7.70 1.10
CA ALA A 127 -6.62 -9.07 1.55
C ALA A 127 -5.25 -9.71 1.27
N GLY A 128 -4.78 -10.54 2.17
CA GLY A 128 -3.59 -11.37 2.01
C GLY A 128 -3.86 -12.80 2.38
N LEU A 129 -2.93 -13.66 2.01
CA LEU A 129 -2.98 -15.08 2.28
C LEU A 129 -1.58 -15.57 2.62
N LEU A 130 -1.45 -16.22 3.76
CA LEU A 130 -0.29 -17.03 4.12
C LEU A 130 -0.68 -18.50 4.00
N VAL A 131 -0.05 -19.24 3.09
CA VAL A 131 -0.18 -20.69 2.97
C VAL A 131 1.12 -21.32 3.43
N VAL A 132 1.04 -22.25 4.38
CA VAL A 132 2.21 -23.02 4.84
C VAL A 132 2.03 -24.44 4.31
N THR A 133 3.05 -24.95 3.61
CA THR A 133 3.08 -26.29 3.07
C THR A 133 4.30 -27.04 3.61
N TRP A 134 4.40 -28.33 3.30
CA TRP A 134 5.58 -29.11 3.71
C TRP A 134 6.89 -28.54 3.15
N TYR A 135 6.85 -28.07 1.91
CA TYR A 135 8.06 -27.63 1.20
C TYR A 135 8.27 -26.14 1.32
N ASN A 136 7.16 -25.39 1.36
CA ASN A 136 7.19 -23.96 1.20
C ASN A 136 6.15 -23.22 2.02
N ASP A 137 6.49 -22.00 2.38
CA ASP A 137 5.52 -21.00 2.80
C ASP A 137 5.34 -19.99 1.68
N ASP A 138 4.09 -19.59 1.47
CA ASP A 138 3.67 -18.64 0.44
C ASP A 138 2.91 -17.49 1.11
N LEU A 139 3.48 -16.28 1.06
CA LEU A 139 2.81 -15.05 1.48
C LEU A 139 2.45 -14.22 0.25
N SER A 140 1.18 -13.81 0.16
CA SER A 140 0.66 -12.98 -0.94
C SER A 140 -0.30 -11.91 -0.46
N PHE A 141 -0.43 -10.84 -1.25
CA PHE A 141 -1.48 -9.84 -1.09
C PHE A 141 -2.25 -9.69 -2.40
N ALA A 142 -3.58 -9.72 -2.34
CA ALA A 142 -4.46 -9.39 -3.47
C ALA A 142 -4.42 -7.89 -3.78
N ILE A 143 -4.99 -7.47 -4.90
CA ILE A 143 -5.19 -6.04 -5.17
C ILE A 143 -6.19 -5.47 -4.14
N GLY A 144 -5.88 -4.31 -3.58
CA GLY A 144 -6.74 -3.64 -2.59
C GLY A 144 -7.86 -2.82 -3.22
N SER A 145 -8.79 -2.36 -2.38
CA SER A 145 -9.82 -1.41 -2.82
C SER A 145 -9.22 -0.01 -3.08
N THR A 146 -9.79 0.73 -4.03
CA THR A 146 -9.44 2.14 -4.24
C THR A 146 -10.04 3.02 -3.15
N THR A 147 -9.21 3.86 -2.52
CA THR A 147 -9.61 4.91 -1.56
C THR A 147 -9.33 6.29 -2.16
N SER A 148 -10.30 7.19 -2.09
CA SER A 148 -10.20 8.54 -2.65
C SER A 148 -9.95 9.60 -1.58
N PHE A 149 -9.04 10.53 -1.86
CA PHE A 149 -8.70 11.66 -1.00
C PHE A 149 -8.86 12.96 -1.79
N THR A 150 -9.37 14.01 -1.14
CA THR A 150 -9.34 15.38 -1.68
C THR A 150 -8.21 16.15 -0.99
N VAL A 151 -7.23 16.61 -1.77
CA VAL A 151 -6.02 17.26 -1.28
C VAL A 151 -5.73 18.48 -2.15
N GLU A 152 -5.77 19.67 -1.56
CA GLU A 152 -5.37 20.93 -2.23
C GLU A 152 -6.06 21.17 -3.59
N GLY A 153 -7.33 20.78 -3.73
CA GLY A 153 -8.10 20.94 -4.98
C GLY A 153 -7.85 19.86 -6.03
N TYR A 154 -7.15 18.78 -5.65
CA TYR A 154 -6.99 17.55 -6.41
C TYR A 154 -7.71 16.40 -5.74
N ARG A 155 -8.21 15.47 -6.55
CA ARG A 155 -8.62 14.13 -6.12
C ARG A 155 -7.47 13.16 -6.36
N VAL A 156 -7.10 12.44 -5.31
CA VAL A 156 -6.07 11.39 -5.32
C VAL A 156 -6.75 10.06 -5.04
N ASP A 157 -6.82 9.18 -6.02
CA ASP A 157 -7.33 7.82 -5.87
C ASP A 157 -6.15 6.86 -5.63
N VAL A 158 -6.16 6.14 -4.50
CA VAL A 158 -5.07 5.24 -4.10
C VAL A 158 -5.55 3.80 -4.12
N THR A 159 -4.87 2.94 -4.87
CA THR A 159 -5.21 1.51 -4.99
C THR A 159 -3.99 0.65 -4.66
N PRO A 160 -3.97 -0.09 -3.53
CA PRO A 160 -2.89 -1.04 -3.24
C PRO A 160 -2.74 -2.06 -4.36
N LEU A 161 -1.51 -2.24 -4.84
CA LEU A 161 -1.20 -3.26 -5.84
C LEU A 161 -0.98 -4.60 -5.15
N GLY A 162 -1.37 -5.67 -5.84
CA GLY A 162 -1.14 -7.03 -5.35
C GLY A 162 0.34 -7.34 -5.22
N LEU A 163 0.68 -8.18 -4.24
CA LEU A 163 1.99 -8.75 -4.05
C LEU A 163 1.89 -10.23 -4.47
N ALA A 164 2.57 -10.58 -5.56
CA ALA A 164 2.60 -11.96 -6.04
C ALA A 164 3.10 -12.90 -4.93
N PRO A 165 2.58 -14.15 -4.86
CA PRO A 165 3.03 -15.14 -3.90
C PRO A 165 4.54 -15.31 -4.00
N GLU A 166 5.20 -15.27 -2.85
CA GLU A 166 6.60 -15.62 -2.76
C GLU A 166 6.75 -16.94 -2.04
N THR A 167 7.28 -17.90 -2.78
CA THR A 167 7.49 -19.27 -2.34
C THR A 167 8.89 -19.40 -1.76
N ASN A 168 8.97 -19.72 -0.47
CA ASN A 168 10.24 -20.07 0.17
C ASN A 168 10.41 -21.57 0.20
N ILE A 169 11.39 -22.10 -0.53
CA ILE A 169 11.72 -23.54 -0.48
C ILE A 169 12.73 -23.78 0.64
N PHE A 170 12.36 -24.56 1.66
CA PHE A 170 13.29 -24.88 2.74
C PHE A 170 14.25 -26.01 2.33
N PRO A 171 15.59 -25.80 2.38
CA PRO A 171 16.49 -26.93 2.44
C PRO A 171 16.25 -27.70 3.73
N ALA A 172 16.22 -29.03 3.66
CA ALA A 172 16.03 -29.90 4.82
C ALA A 172 16.97 -29.48 5.98
N GLY A 173 16.42 -29.01 7.11
CA GLY A 173 17.22 -28.58 8.26
C GLY A 173 16.71 -27.40 9.09
N GLY A 174 15.67 -26.66 8.64
CA GLY A 174 14.79 -25.86 9.52
C GLY A 174 15.46 -24.85 10.46
N HIS A 175 16.00 -23.76 9.91
CA HIS A 175 16.37 -22.59 10.73
C HIS A 175 15.39 -21.43 10.50
N PRO A 176 15.04 -20.66 11.54
CA PRO A 176 14.30 -19.41 11.39
C PRO A 176 14.96 -18.54 10.33
N TRP A 177 14.19 -18.08 9.37
CA TRP A 177 14.71 -17.29 8.27
C TRP A 177 13.89 -16.02 8.10
N VAL A 178 14.60 -14.91 7.93
CA VAL A 178 14.00 -13.60 7.72
C VAL A 178 14.07 -13.32 6.23
N GLN A 179 12.91 -13.14 5.60
CA GLN A 179 12.87 -12.68 4.22
C GLN A 179 13.52 -11.30 4.09
N PRO A 180 14.16 -10.99 2.95
CA PRO A 180 14.47 -9.63 2.59
C PRO A 180 13.21 -8.75 2.69
N GLU A 181 13.38 -7.54 3.22
CA GLU A 181 12.29 -6.57 3.27
C GLU A 181 11.76 -6.29 1.86
N ARG A 182 10.43 -6.20 1.72
CA ARG A 182 9.76 -5.94 0.44
C ARG A 182 8.97 -4.65 0.48
N ASP A 183 9.00 -3.91 -0.62
CA ASP A 183 8.16 -2.73 -0.76
C ASP A 183 6.74 -3.16 -1.17
N VAL A 184 5.75 -2.71 -0.39
CA VAL A 184 4.35 -2.78 -0.78
C VAL A 184 4.03 -1.49 -1.54
N ILE A 185 3.50 -1.62 -2.75
CA ILE A 185 3.27 -0.51 -3.68
C ILE A 185 1.76 -0.24 -3.83
N ALA A 186 1.40 1.01 -4.08
CA ALA A 186 0.07 1.38 -4.56
C ALA A 186 0.15 2.26 -5.81
N ARG A 187 -0.91 2.21 -6.61
CA ARG A 187 -1.17 3.15 -7.69
C ARG A 187 -1.89 4.38 -7.13
N PHE A 188 -1.39 5.56 -7.46
CA PHE A 188 -1.94 6.86 -7.12
C PHE A 188 -2.37 7.53 -8.41
N ASP A 189 -3.67 7.75 -8.59
CA ASP A 189 -4.23 8.48 -9.72
C ASP A 189 -4.61 9.90 -9.26
N VAL A 190 -3.88 10.91 -9.74
CA VAL A 190 -4.08 12.31 -9.38
C VAL A 190 -4.87 13.03 -10.47
N THR A 191 -6.00 13.62 -10.09
CA THR A 191 -6.90 14.35 -11.00
C THR A 191 -7.31 15.70 -10.40
N PRO A 192 -7.39 16.79 -11.18
CA PRO A 192 -7.92 18.05 -10.66
C PRO A 192 -9.39 17.91 -10.26
N GLU A 193 -9.81 18.53 -9.16
CA GLU A 193 -11.24 18.52 -8.81
C GLU A 193 -12.09 19.28 -9.84
N PRO A 194 -13.32 18.79 -10.16
CA PRO A 194 -14.19 19.43 -11.15
C PRO A 194 -14.51 20.90 -10.84
N ALA A 195 -14.64 21.26 -9.55
CA ALA A 195 -14.90 22.63 -9.14
C ALA A 195 -13.77 23.58 -9.57
N THR A 196 -12.52 23.11 -9.49
CA THR A 196 -11.33 23.84 -9.96
C THR A 196 -11.39 24.07 -11.46
N LEU A 197 -11.81 23.06 -12.23
CA LEU A 197 -11.99 23.19 -13.69
C LEU A 197 -13.12 24.16 -14.04
N CYS A 198 -14.23 24.14 -13.30
CA CYS A 198 -15.35 25.06 -13.50
C CYS A 198 -14.95 26.51 -13.22
N LEU A 199 -14.19 26.77 -12.15
CA LEU A 199 -13.69 28.11 -11.83
C LEU A 199 -12.72 28.65 -12.90
N LEU A 200 -11.83 27.80 -13.41
CA LEU A 200 -10.95 28.15 -14.53
C LEU A 200 -11.76 28.48 -15.81
N GLY A 201 -12.74 27.64 -16.14
CA GLY A 201 -13.60 27.84 -17.31
C GLY A 201 -14.45 29.12 -17.22
N LEU A 202 -15.09 29.36 -16.09
CA LEU A 202 -15.90 30.57 -15.84
C LEU A 202 -15.04 31.83 -15.81
N GLY A 203 -13.86 31.78 -15.19
CA GLY A 203 -12.87 32.85 -15.21
C GLY A 203 -12.44 33.20 -16.63
N GLY A 204 -12.12 32.20 -17.46
CA GLY A 204 -11.78 32.37 -18.87
C GLY A 204 -12.91 33.00 -19.69
N LEU A 205 -14.14 32.52 -19.51
CA LEU A 205 -15.33 33.08 -20.17
C LEU A 205 -15.61 34.54 -19.78
N GLY A 206 -15.40 34.89 -18.50
CA GLY A 206 -15.51 36.27 -18.02
C GLY A 206 -14.52 37.22 -18.71
N LEU A 207 -13.27 36.79 -18.86
CA LEU A 207 -12.23 37.55 -19.57
C LEU A 207 -12.55 37.73 -21.06
N LEU A 208 -13.04 36.68 -21.73
CA LEU A 208 -13.46 36.75 -23.14
C LEU A 208 -14.63 37.73 -23.35
N ARG A 209 -15.61 37.75 -22.45
CA ARG A 209 -16.74 38.70 -22.50
C ARG A 209 -16.28 40.15 -22.34
N ARG A 210 -15.27 40.41 -21.52
CA ARG A 210 -14.73 41.76 -21.30
C ARG A 210 -13.96 42.28 -22.52
N LYS A 211 -13.24 41.41 -23.23
CA LYS A 211 -12.50 41.78 -24.46
C LYS A 211 -13.42 42.16 -25.64
N ARG A 212 -14.65 41.62 -25.69
CA ARG A 212 -15.63 41.97 -26.75
C ARG A 212 -16.28 43.35 -26.59
N ARG A 213 -16.20 43.98 -25.42
CA ARG A 213 -16.86 45.28 -25.14
C ARG A 213 -15.92 46.49 -25.12
N ALA A 214 -14.62 46.28 -25.31
CA ALA A 214 -13.57 47.32 -25.28
C ALA A 214 -12.88 47.43 -26.63
#